data_AF-A0A2V8SSA4-F1
#
_entry.id   AF-A0A2V8SSA4-F1
#
_cell.length_a   1.000
_cell.length_b   1.000
_cell.length_c   1.000
_cell.angle_alpha   90.00
_cell.angle_beta   90.00
_cell.angle_gamma   90.00
#
_symmetry.space_group_name_H-M   'P 1'
#
loop_
_entity.id
_entity.type
_entity.pdbx_description
1 polymer ?
#
loop_
_entity_poly.entity_id
_entity_poly.type
_entity_poly.pdbx_seq_one_letter_code
_entity_poly.pdbx_strand_id
1 'polypeptide(L)'
;MVDDKLAREEAQRAANYEAIKSSVKADVGDDIYAEAARPVPSQAARVEEVADGMRRTAVDEVIETKREVERARGVARISQIIDYLFFLIYGLLTIRLLLELFAARESAGFFKFVKSITDPFYSPFRGLVPSPSTAEGFTLALPIIVAIVVYMLLHLAINGLLRIFAHRKTEV
;
A
#
# COMPACT_ATOMS: atom_id res chain seq x y z
N MET A 1 -32.65 -63.57 41.58
CA MET A 1 -31.75 -64.51 40.85
C MET A 1 -31.43 -64.05 39.42
N VAL A 2 -32.21 -63.16 38.80
CA VAL A 2 -31.95 -62.68 37.43
C VAL A 2 -30.82 -61.64 37.38
N ASP A 3 -30.70 -60.76 38.38
CA ASP A 3 -29.68 -59.69 38.41
C ASP A 3 -28.23 -60.20 38.51
N ASP A 4 -27.98 -61.28 39.26
CA ASP A 4 -26.61 -61.84 39.40
C ASP A 4 -26.10 -62.50 38.11
N LYS A 5 -27.02 -62.97 37.25
CA LYS A 5 -26.66 -63.55 35.95
C LYS A 5 -26.26 -62.46 34.95
N LEU A 6 -26.99 -61.33 34.96
CA LEU A 6 -26.72 -60.19 34.09
C LEU A 6 -25.37 -59.55 34.43
N ALA A 7 -25.07 -59.36 35.72
CA ALA A 7 -23.82 -58.78 36.19
C ALA A 7 -22.60 -59.64 35.79
N ARG A 8 -22.72 -60.98 35.83
CA ARG A 8 -21.65 -61.88 35.39
C ARG A 8 -21.43 -61.83 33.87
N GLU A 9 -22.51 -61.75 33.10
CA GLU A 9 -22.45 -61.67 31.64
C GLU A 9 -21.84 -60.34 31.16
N GLU A 10 -22.14 -59.23 31.83
CA GLU A 10 -21.51 -57.93 31.57
C GLU A 10 -20.03 -57.90 31.93
N ALA A 11 -19.65 -58.45 33.09
CA ALA A 11 -18.25 -58.55 33.49
C ALA A 11 -17.43 -59.39 32.48
N GLN A 12 -18.02 -60.46 31.96
CA GLN A 12 -17.39 -61.32 30.96
C GLN A 12 -17.26 -60.62 29.60
N ARG A 13 -18.24 -59.80 29.20
CA ARG A 13 -18.16 -58.96 28.00
C ARG A 13 -17.08 -57.90 28.11
N ALA A 14 -16.99 -57.19 29.24
CA ALA A 14 -15.98 -56.16 29.47
C ALA A 14 -14.56 -56.74 29.41
N ALA A 15 -14.35 -57.92 30.01
CA ALA A 15 -13.07 -58.63 29.94
C ALA A 15 -12.69 -59.00 28.49
N ASN A 16 -13.66 -59.46 27.70
CA ASN A 16 -13.42 -59.79 26.29
C ASN A 16 -13.08 -58.55 25.45
N TYR A 17 -13.74 -57.41 25.68
CA TYR A 17 -13.43 -56.16 24.97
C TYR A 17 -12.02 -55.65 25.28
N GLU A 18 -11.58 -55.69 26.54
CA GLU A 18 -10.22 -55.28 26.91
C GLU A 18 -9.15 -56.23 26.34
N ALA A 19 -9.43 -57.53 26.26
CA ALA A 19 -8.54 -58.50 25.61
C ALA A 19 -8.40 -58.24 24.09
N ILE A 20 -9.51 -57.95 23.41
CA ILE A 20 -9.50 -57.61 21.98
C ILE A 20 -8.77 -56.27 21.74
N LYS A 21 -9.04 -55.27 22.58
CA LYS A 21 -8.41 -53.96 22.46
C LYS A 21 -6.89 -54.01 22.68
N SER A 22 -6.44 -54.78 23.66
CA SER A 22 -5.01 -54.93 23.94
C SER A 22 -4.29 -55.71 22.84
N SER A 23 -4.89 -56.78 22.30
CA SER A 23 -4.32 -57.51 21.16
C SER A 23 -4.24 -56.65 19.89
N VAL A 24 -5.29 -55.91 19.54
CA VAL A 24 -5.27 -54.99 18.39
C VAL A 24 -4.24 -53.88 18.57
N LYS A 25 -4.11 -53.34 19.79
CA LYS A 25 -3.12 -52.28 20.07
C LYS A 25 -1.68 -52.80 19.96
N ALA A 26 -1.44 -54.06 20.37
CA ALA A 26 -0.13 -54.69 20.23
C ALA A 26 0.19 -54.96 18.75
N ASP A 27 -0.75 -55.55 18.01
CA ASP A 27 -0.60 -55.90 16.59
C ASP A 27 -0.34 -54.65 15.73
N VAL A 28 -1.16 -53.60 15.90
CA VAL A 28 -0.97 -52.31 15.20
C VAL A 28 0.33 -51.63 15.64
N GLY A 29 0.71 -51.78 16.91
CA GLY A 29 1.99 -51.27 17.41
C GLY A 29 3.15 -51.91 16.67
N ASP A 30 3.19 -53.23 16.61
CA ASP A 30 4.22 -54.01 15.95
C ASP A 30 4.28 -53.73 14.44
N ASP A 31 3.13 -53.59 13.79
CA ASP A 31 3.04 -53.19 12.38
C ASP A 31 3.60 -51.78 12.13
N ILE A 32 3.30 -50.81 13.00
CA ILE A 32 3.83 -49.44 12.90
C ILE A 32 5.35 -49.44 13.11
N TYR A 33 5.87 -50.20 14.07
CA TYR A 33 7.31 -50.32 14.29
C TYR A 33 8.02 -51.03 13.13
N ALA A 34 7.42 -52.07 12.55
CA ALA A 34 7.94 -52.79 11.40
C ALA A 34 7.94 -51.92 10.12
N GLU A 35 6.91 -51.11 9.92
CA GLU A 35 6.82 -50.19 8.78
C GLU A 35 7.78 -48.99 8.96
N ALA A 36 7.92 -48.45 10.17
CA ALA A 36 8.87 -47.36 10.46
C ALA A 36 10.35 -47.81 10.35
N ALA A 37 10.64 -49.09 10.62
CA ALA A 37 11.98 -49.66 10.48
C ALA A 37 12.36 -49.96 9.01
N ARG A 38 11.42 -49.86 8.06
CA ARG A 38 11.69 -49.96 6.63
C ARG A 38 11.97 -48.55 6.10
N PRO A 39 13.24 -48.18 5.82
CA PRO A 39 13.50 -46.94 5.12
C PRO A 39 12.91 -47.10 3.71
N VAL A 40 11.74 -46.51 3.47
CA VAL A 40 11.11 -46.51 2.15
C VAL A 40 11.76 -45.36 1.36
N PRO A 41 12.75 -45.61 0.46
CA PRO A 41 13.45 -44.54 -0.25
C PRO A 41 12.52 -43.65 -1.08
N SER A 42 11.31 -44.12 -1.40
CA SER A 42 10.28 -43.35 -2.08
C SER A 42 9.69 -42.21 -1.25
N GLN A 43 9.65 -42.32 0.09
CA GLN A 43 9.13 -41.23 0.94
C GLN A 43 10.14 -40.09 1.06
N ALA A 44 11.43 -40.39 1.17
CA ALA A 44 12.48 -39.38 1.21
C ALA A 44 12.49 -38.52 -0.08
N ALA A 45 12.39 -39.17 -1.25
CA ALA A 45 12.29 -38.47 -2.52
C ALA A 45 11.04 -37.57 -2.61
N ARG A 46 9.92 -38.02 -2.05
CA ARG A 46 8.66 -37.26 -2.04
C ARG A 46 8.70 -36.06 -1.10
N VAL A 47 9.36 -36.19 0.05
CA VAL A 47 9.57 -35.10 1.00
C VAL A 47 10.51 -34.05 0.39
N GLU A 48 11.54 -34.48 -0.35
CA GLU A 48 12.45 -33.59 -1.06
C GLU A 48 11.74 -32.84 -2.20
N GLU A 49 10.89 -33.51 -2.97
CA GLU A 49 10.06 -32.89 -4.02
C GLU A 49 9.10 -31.83 -3.45
N VAL A 50 8.46 -32.12 -2.32
CA VAL A 50 7.56 -31.16 -1.64
C VAL A 50 8.35 -29.98 -1.06
N ALA A 51 9.54 -30.22 -0.50
CA ALA A 51 10.40 -29.17 0.02
C ALA A 51 10.90 -28.23 -1.10
N ASP A 52 11.27 -28.77 -2.25
CA ASP A 52 11.66 -27.99 -3.42
C ASP A 52 10.48 -27.19 -4.01
N GLY A 53 9.28 -27.77 -4.01
CA GLY A 53 8.05 -27.09 -4.40
C GLY A 53 7.71 -25.90 -3.48
N MET A 54 7.82 -26.08 -2.16
CA MET A 54 7.61 -24.98 -1.19
C MET A 54 8.68 -23.90 -1.32
N ARG A 55 9.95 -24.28 -1.55
CA ARG A 55 11.04 -23.32 -1.74
C ARG A 55 10.85 -22.50 -3.01
N ARG A 56 10.41 -23.11 -4.11
CA ARG A 56 10.06 -22.38 -5.34
C ARG A 56 8.91 -21.41 -5.13
N THR A 57 7.84 -21.86 -4.47
CA THR A 57 6.68 -21.02 -4.16
C THR A 57 7.08 -19.83 -3.28
N ALA A 58 7.89 -20.05 -2.25
CA ALA A 58 8.38 -18.98 -1.38
C ALA A 58 9.36 -18.03 -2.09
N VAL A 59 10.16 -18.52 -3.04
CA VAL A 59 11.06 -17.67 -3.83
C VAL A 59 10.29 -16.82 -4.85
N ASP A 60 9.29 -17.39 -5.52
CA ASP A 60 8.43 -16.66 -6.45
C ASP A 60 7.57 -15.61 -5.74
N GLU A 61 6.99 -15.94 -4.58
CA GLU A 61 6.21 -15.00 -3.75
C GLU A 61 7.06 -13.82 -3.27
N VAL A 62 8.33 -14.05 -2.92
CA VAL A 62 9.25 -12.98 -2.50
C VAL A 62 9.68 -12.10 -3.68
N ILE A 63 9.74 -12.65 -4.91
CA ILE A 63 10.04 -11.90 -6.12
C ILE A 63 8.83 -11.05 -6.55
N GLU A 64 7.62 -11.57 -6.41
CA GLU A 64 6.37 -10.85 -6.70
C GLU A 64 6.15 -9.71 -5.68
N THR A 65 6.31 -10.00 -4.39
CA THR A 65 6.16 -9.03 -3.29
C THR A 65 7.13 -7.85 -3.38
N LYS A 66 8.38 -8.08 -3.83
CA LYS A 66 9.34 -6.97 -3.97
C LYS A 66 9.07 -6.10 -5.20
N ARG A 67 8.53 -6.66 -6.29
CA ARG A 67 8.32 -5.93 -7.55
C ARG A 67 7.08 -5.04 -7.53
N GLU A 68 6.03 -5.43 -6.79
CA GLU A 68 4.86 -4.58 -6.55
C GLU A 68 5.15 -3.46 -5.55
N VAL A 69 5.84 -3.76 -4.44
CA VAL A 69 6.11 -2.76 -3.40
C VAL A 69 7.12 -1.69 -3.88
N GLU A 70 8.08 -2.04 -4.75
CA GLU A 70 9.02 -1.04 -5.31
C GLU A 70 8.38 -0.16 -6.41
N ARG A 71 7.50 -0.71 -7.27
CA ARG A 71 6.85 0.09 -8.33
C ARG A 71 5.70 0.95 -7.81
N ALA A 72 4.92 0.46 -6.85
CA ALA A 72 3.93 1.27 -6.15
C ALA A 72 4.61 2.42 -5.36
N ARG A 73 5.76 2.16 -4.71
CA ARG A 73 6.55 3.22 -4.05
C ARG A 73 7.14 4.25 -5.00
N GLY A 74 7.57 3.84 -6.20
CA GLY A 74 8.12 4.76 -7.20
C GLY A 74 7.09 5.77 -7.71
N VAL A 75 5.90 5.31 -8.09
CA VAL A 75 4.82 6.19 -8.59
C VAL A 75 4.26 7.07 -7.48
N ALA A 76 4.09 6.53 -6.27
CA ALA A 76 3.66 7.31 -5.11
C ALA A 76 4.65 8.44 -4.78
N ARG A 77 5.95 8.18 -4.87
CA ARG A 77 6.99 9.20 -4.60
C ARG A 77 7.01 10.31 -5.67
N ILE A 78 6.79 9.98 -6.94
CA ILE A 78 6.68 10.99 -8.01
C ILE A 78 5.47 11.89 -7.78
N SER A 79 4.31 11.31 -7.45
CA SER A 79 3.11 12.09 -7.11
C SER A 79 3.38 13.04 -5.94
N GLN A 80 4.05 12.55 -4.89
CA GLN A 80 4.36 13.37 -3.71
C GLN A 80 5.30 14.54 -4.03
N ILE A 81 6.29 14.33 -4.91
CA ILE A 81 7.20 15.42 -5.36
C ILE A 81 6.43 16.46 -6.16
N ILE A 82 5.56 16.01 -7.08
CA ILE A 82 4.73 16.90 -7.89
C ILE A 82 3.77 17.70 -7.01
N ASP A 83 3.08 17.05 -6.07
CA ASP A 83 2.20 17.71 -5.11
C ASP A 83 2.95 18.77 -4.30
N TYR A 84 4.14 18.42 -3.78
CA TYR A 84 4.97 19.36 -3.04
C TYR A 84 5.38 20.57 -3.89
N LEU A 85 5.70 20.36 -5.18
CA LEU A 85 6.01 21.44 -6.10
C LEU A 85 4.80 22.37 -6.32
N PHE A 86 3.60 21.82 -6.46
CA PHE A 86 2.37 22.63 -6.53
C PHE A 86 2.11 23.42 -5.26
N PHE A 87 2.24 22.80 -4.09
CA PHE A 87 2.13 23.50 -2.80
C PHE A 87 3.15 24.63 -2.66
N LEU A 88 4.39 24.41 -3.13
CA LEU A 88 5.41 25.44 -3.16
C LEU A 88 4.99 26.61 -4.07
N ILE A 89 4.53 26.33 -5.29
CA ILE A 89 4.04 27.36 -6.22
C ILE A 89 2.87 28.14 -5.60
N TYR A 90 1.89 27.46 -4.98
CA TYR A 90 0.78 28.12 -4.29
C TYR A 90 1.26 29.02 -3.15
N GLY A 91 2.21 28.55 -2.35
CA GLY A 91 2.82 29.35 -1.29
C GLY A 91 3.43 30.64 -1.83
N LEU A 92 4.23 30.54 -2.89
CA LEU A 92 4.86 31.71 -3.51
C LEU A 92 3.83 32.68 -4.12
N LEU A 93 2.83 32.17 -4.83
CA LEU A 93 1.77 33.00 -5.42
C LEU A 93 0.92 33.68 -4.34
N THR A 94 0.63 32.97 -3.24
CA THR A 94 -0.12 33.51 -2.11
C THR A 94 0.68 34.57 -1.36
N ILE A 95 1.97 34.34 -1.11
CA ILE A 95 2.86 35.35 -0.50
C ILE A 95 2.89 36.60 -1.38
N ARG A 96 2.98 36.44 -2.70
CA ARG A 96 2.89 37.57 -3.64
C ARG A 96 1.55 38.29 -3.54
N LEU A 97 0.44 37.56 -3.54
CA LEU A 97 -0.91 38.13 -3.39
C LEU A 97 -1.02 38.96 -2.12
N LEU A 98 -0.54 38.43 -0.99
CA LEU A 98 -0.54 39.13 0.28
C LEU A 98 0.31 40.40 0.18
N LEU A 99 1.54 40.31 -0.35
CA LEU A 99 2.40 41.48 -0.52
C LEU A 99 1.75 42.57 -1.40
N GLU A 100 1.12 42.21 -2.52
CA GLU A 100 0.39 43.16 -3.38
C GLU A 100 -0.84 43.73 -2.68
N LEU A 101 -1.55 42.92 -1.87
CA LEU A 101 -2.73 43.35 -1.11
C LEU A 101 -2.37 44.29 0.04
N PHE A 102 -1.26 44.06 0.74
CA PHE A 102 -0.77 44.92 1.81
C PHE A 102 -0.14 46.22 1.30
N ALA A 103 -0.27 46.54 0.00
CA ALA A 103 0.37 47.66 -0.65
C ALA A 103 1.87 47.74 -0.29
N ALA A 104 2.52 46.57 -0.23
CA ALA A 104 3.91 46.49 0.19
C ALA A 104 4.77 47.40 -0.69
N ARG A 105 5.65 48.19 -0.06
CA ARG A 105 6.53 49.10 -0.79
C ARG A 105 7.32 48.29 -1.81
N GLU A 106 7.18 48.62 -3.09
CA GLU A 106 7.91 47.95 -4.18
C GLU A 106 9.44 48.04 -4.02
N SER A 107 9.91 48.94 -3.14
CA SER A 107 11.31 49.07 -2.75
C SER A 107 11.84 47.94 -1.85
N ALA A 108 10.98 47.10 -1.27
CA ALA A 108 11.41 45.99 -0.43
C ALA A 108 12.11 44.91 -1.26
N GLY A 109 13.34 44.55 -0.88
CA GLY A 109 14.10 43.49 -1.58
C GLY A 109 13.38 42.15 -1.61
N PHE A 110 12.65 41.81 -0.54
CA PHE A 110 11.81 40.60 -0.47
C PHE A 110 10.68 40.60 -1.51
N PHE A 111 10.02 41.75 -1.74
CA PHE A 111 8.98 41.86 -2.76
C PHE A 111 9.53 41.60 -4.17
N LYS A 112 10.69 42.21 -4.49
CA LYS A 112 11.37 42.01 -5.78
C LYS A 112 11.79 40.55 -5.98
N PHE A 113 12.29 39.90 -4.93
CA PHE A 113 12.68 38.49 -4.97
C PHE A 113 11.49 37.57 -5.27
N VAL A 114 10.38 37.71 -4.53
CA VAL A 114 9.17 36.91 -4.75
C VAL A 114 8.59 37.18 -6.14
N LYS A 115 8.53 38.44 -6.57
CA LYS A 115 8.05 38.82 -7.90
C LYS A 115 8.93 38.21 -9.01
N SER A 116 10.25 38.22 -8.86
CA SER A 116 11.18 37.62 -9.83
C SER A 116 10.96 36.11 -10.00
N ILE A 117 10.79 35.37 -8.91
CA ILE A 117 10.58 33.90 -8.97
C ILE A 117 9.20 33.56 -9.51
N THR A 118 8.18 34.34 -9.15
CA THR A 118 6.80 34.10 -9.59
C THR A 118 6.49 34.66 -10.96
N ASP A 119 7.33 35.54 -11.51
CA ASP A 119 7.07 36.23 -12.78
C ASP A 119 6.91 35.29 -13.98
N PRO A 120 7.69 34.21 -14.17
CA PRO A 120 7.45 33.25 -15.25
C PRO A 120 6.08 32.58 -15.15
N PHE A 121 5.63 32.26 -13.93
CA PHE A 121 4.34 31.63 -13.66
C PHE A 121 3.16 32.60 -13.79
N TYR A 122 3.42 33.90 -13.56
CA TYR A 122 2.43 34.97 -13.59
C TYR A 122 2.30 35.64 -14.97
N SER A 123 3.40 35.72 -15.73
CA SER A 123 3.50 36.35 -17.05
C SER A 123 2.33 36.03 -17.99
N PRO A 124 1.89 34.77 -18.18
CA PRO A 124 0.79 34.47 -19.09
C PRO A 124 -0.58 35.00 -18.61
N PHE A 125 -0.73 35.26 -17.32
CA PHE A 125 -1.96 35.82 -16.74
C PHE A 125 -1.90 37.36 -16.65
N ARG A 126 -0.72 37.96 -16.83
CA ARG A 126 -0.51 39.41 -16.81
C ARG A 126 -1.22 40.02 -18.02
N GLY A 127 -2.35 40.70 -17.78
CA GLY A 127 -3.16 41.35 -18.81
C GLY A 127 -4.34 40.54 -19.33
N LEU A 128 -4.54 39.30 -18.88
CA LEU A 128 -5.71 38.50 -19.24
C LEU A 128 -6.99 38.99 -18.53
N VAL A 129 -6.83 39.57 -17.34
CA VAL A 129 -7.92 40.11 -16.53
C VAL A 129 -7.59 41.56 -16.15
N PRO A 130 -8.54 42.51 -16.27
CA PRO A 130 -8.32 43.88 -15.80
C PRO A 130 -8.05 43.86 -14.29
N SER A 131 -6.93 44.43 -13.86
CA SER A 131 -6.66 44.68 -12.43
C SER A 131 -7.03 46.12 -12.12
N PRO A 132 -8.19 46.40 -11.50
CA PRO A 132 -8.47 47.73 -10.99
C PRO A 132 -7.50 48.04 -9.84
N SER A 133 -6.65 49.04 -10.03
CA SER A 133 -5.84 49.63 -8.98
C SER A 133 -6.57 50.83 -8.40
N THR A 134 -6.67 50.87 -7.07
CA THR A 134 -7.24 51.99 -6.32
C THR A 134 -6.16 53.06 -6.11
N ALA A 135 -6.54 54.35 -6.11
CA ALA A 135 -5.59 55.47 -5.95
C ALA A 135 -4.77 55.43 -4.63
N GLU A 136 -5.22 54.64 -3.65
CA GLU A 136 -4.55 54.41 -2.37
C GLU A 136 -3.46 53.31 -2.41
N GLY A 137 -3.17 52.74 -3.58
CA GLY A 137 -2.12 51.73 -3.76
C GLY A 137 -2.58 50.28 -3.55
N PHE A 138 -3.83 50.06 -3.15
CA PHE A 138 -4.44 48.74 -3.13
C PHE A 138 -4.74 48.29 -4.57
N THR A 139 -3.99 47.30 -5.05
CA THR A 139 -4.24 46.66 -6.34
C THR A 139 -4.91 45.32 -6.09
N LEU A 140 -6.16 45.18 -6.51
CA LEU A 140 -6.81 43.88 -6.56
C LEU A 140 -6.15 43.09 -7.68
N ALA A 141 -5.20 42.26 -7.30
CA ALA A 141 -4.48 41.37 -8.20
C ALA A 141 -5.36 40.20 -8.62
N LEU A 142 -6.50 40.49 -9.27
CA LEU A 142 -7.38 39.50 -9.90
C LEU A 142 -6.59 38.49 -10.76
N PRO A 143 -5.55 38.88 -11.52
CA PRO A 143 -4.71 37.93 -12.25
C PRO A 143 -3.98 36.91 -11.35
N ILE A 144 -3.63 37.25 -10.11
CA ILE A 144 -3.02 36.29 -9.16
C ILE A 144 -4.06 35.29 -8.68
N ILE A 145 -5.28 35.75 -8.38
CA ILE A 145 -6.38 34.86 -7.99
C ILE A 145 -6.66 33.86 -9.12
N VAL A 146 -6.73 34.35 -10.37
CA VAL A 146 -6.88 33.48 -11.54
C VAL A 146 -5.71 32.52 -11.68
N ALA A 147 -4.47 32.97 -11.47
CA ALA A 147 -3.32 32.09 -11.50
C ALA A 147 -3.46 30.96 -10.46
N ILE A 148 -3.85 31.27 -9.21
CA ILE A 148 -4.09 30.26 -8.16
C ILE A 148 -5.15 29.25 -8.62
N VAL A 149 -6.28 29.72 -9.17
CA VAL A 149 -7.36 28.84 -9.65
C VAL A 149 -6.90 27.94 -10.80
N VAL A 150 -6.18 28.49 -11.78
CA VAL A 150 -5.67 27.71 -12.92
C VAL A 150 -4.66 26.67 -12.47
N TYR A 151 -3.73 27.04 -11.60
CA TYR A 151 -2.79 26.06 -11.03
C TYR A 151 -3.52 25.01 -10.17
N MET A 152 -4.61 25.36 -9.49
CA MET A 152 -5.46 24.38 -8.77
C MET A 152 -6.04 23.35 -9.73
N LEU A 153 -6.65 23.80 -10.83
CA LEU A 153 -7.17 22.90 -11.86
C LEU A 153 -6.07 22.02 -12.47
N LEU A 154 -4.89 22.59 -12.71
CA LEU A 154 -3.75 21.86 -13.24
C LEU A 154 -3.24 20.79 -12.27
N HIS A 155 -3.19 21.09 -10.96
CA HIS A 155 -2.83 20.13 -9.91
C HIS A 155 -3.84 18.98 -9.84
N LEU A 156 -5.15 19.27 -9.89
CA LEU A 156 -6.19 18.24 -9.97
C LEU A 156 -6.05 17.37 -11.21
N ALA A 157 -5.80 17.98 -12.38
CA ALA A 157 -5.62 17.25 -13.63
C ALA A 157 -4.41 16.31 -13.57
N ILE A 158 -3.28 16.78 -13.04
CA ILE A 158 -2.06 15.97 -12.91
C ILE A 158 -2.24 14.88 -11.88
N ASN A 159 -2.79 15.17 -10.70
CA ASN A 159 -3.07 14.15 -9.68
C ASN A 159 -4.06 13.10 -10.19
N GLY A 160 -5.12 13.54 -10.89
CA GLY A 160 -6.07 12.64 -11.55
C GLY A 160 -5.40 11.75 -12.60
N LEU A 161 -4.52 12.32 -13.43
CA LEU A 161 -3.77 11.59 -14.44
C LEU A 161 -2.81 10.57 -13.81
N LEU A 162 -2.06 10.97 -12.78
CA LEU A 162 -1.17 10.09 -12.02
C LEU A 162 -1.94 8.94 -11.36
N ARG A 163 -3.13 9.23 -10.81
CA ARG A 163 -4.01 8.21 -10.23
C ARG A 163 -4.50 7.20 -11.27
N ILE A 164 -4.90 7.65 -12.46
CA ILE A 164 -5.32 6.76 -13.56
C ILE A 164 -4.15 5.87 -14.01
N PHE A 165 -2.96 6.43 -14.18
CA PHE A 165 -1.78 5.65 -14.55
C PHE A 165 -1.34 4.66 -13.47
N ALA A 166 -1.55 4.99 -12.19
CA ALA A 166 -1.30 4.08 -11.09
C ALA A 166 -2.28 2.90 -11.07
N HIS A 167 -3.58 3.13 -11.29
CA HIS A 167 -4.60 2.06 -11.28
C HIS A 167 -4.57 1.16 -12.52
N ARG A 168 -4.18 1.65 -13.70
CA ARG A 168 -4.10 0.78 -14.90
C ARG A 168 -3.01 -0.28 -14.84
N LYS A 169 -2.06 -0.20 -13.88
CA LYS A 169 -0.96 -1.17 -13.76
C LYS A 169 -1.22 -2.28 -12.75
N THR A 170 -2.37 -2.29 -12.08
CA THR A 170 -2.78 -3.34 -11.13
C THR A 170 -3.73 -4.37 -11.75
N GLU A 171 -4.02 -4.29 -13.04
CA GLU A 171 -4.60 -5.40 -13.82
C GLU A 171 -3.49 -6.02 -14.68
N VAL A 172 -2.75 -6.97 -14.12
CA VAL A 172 -2.07 -8.04 -14.88
C VAL A 172 -2.11 -9.30 -14.04
#